data_AF-A0AAJ6AYT9-F1
#
_entry.id   AF-A0AAJ6AYT9-F1
#
_cell.length_a   1.000
_cell.length_b   1.000
_cell.length_c   1.000
_cell.angle_alpha   90.00
_cell.angle_beta   90.00
_cell.angle_gamma   90.00
#
_symmetry.space_group_name_H-M   'P 1'
#
loop_
_entity.id
_entity.type
_entity.pdbx_description
1 polymer ?
#
loop_
_entity_poly.entity_id
_entity_poly.type
_entity_poly.pdbx_seq_one_letter_code
_entity_poly.pdbx_strand_id
1 'polypeptide(L)'
;MKHDDLEELFVNNQDLHRLGTYLNRFNPIKTMRMQSMEIRHSAILAWLLDPRETHGLEDKFLRAFLSEAMRGQSHLGSPSALEISQADLRDAEVRREWQNIDIFVLLPRLKWAFIIENKFNSTQHEGQLSKYAERVKSIFEPQEGILKVRGVFLTLHDEEPADDGYVPILYASICEILPDVLEANSETLRTDVAMFVGHYLEVIREATGMSSERDEMEALARQLYRSHRKVLDFIMEHGARTDFILAVESVFGEQLTYHNEFQVGDQWFVYSYHNHFQASFLPKLWVDGFDQELTWEGCDGWWAEYPLICWFQLNEDMDAGSGSLSLIAEVGPAAPFEFRSALVASIRDAAAQNHPKLVGFQKGAANEGKKFSKFLRSNDIHIADIQNAEEIDRAMRALLVKFKGVFEMVGELLPQFRKYGVVPNTR
;
A
#
# COMPACT_ATOMS: atom_id res chain seq x y z
N MET A 1 -13.16 28.59 2.89
CA MET A 1 -13.98 27.60 3.63
C MET A 1 -14.91 28.37 4.56
N LYS A 2 -16.22 28.09 4.59
CA LYS A 2 -17.12 28.74 5.56
C LYS A 2 -17.06 27.98 6.88
N HIS A 3 -17.24 28.68 8.00
CA HIS A 3 -17.30 28.08 9.33
C HIS A 3 -18.38 26.98 9.40
N ASP A 4 -19.53 27.24 8.78
CA ASP A 4 -20.68 26.33 8.72
C ASP A 4 -20.34 24.97 8.07
N ASP A 5 -19.45 24.94 7.08
CA ASP A 5 -19.06 23.70 6.38
C ASP A 5 -18.27 22.75 7.32
N LEU A 6 -17.46 23.31 8.24
CA LEU A 6 -16.72 22.55 9.26
C LEU A 6 -17.65 22.06 10.37
N GLU A 7 -18.58 22.92 10.80
CA GLU A 7 -19.53 22.61 11.86
C GLU A 7 -20.43 21.43 11.46
N GLU A 8 -20.94 21.42 10.22
CA GLU A 8 -21.78 20.34 9.69
C GLU A 8 -21.03 18.99 9.59
N LEU A 9 -19.73 19.02 9.29
CA LEU A 9 -18.92 17.80 9.22
C LEU A 9 -18.56 17.27 10.61
N PHE A 10 -18.10 18.13 11.53
CA PHE A 10 -17.46 17.69 12.77
C PHE A 10 -18.39 17.68 13.99
N VAL A 11 -19.47 18.45 14.01
CA VAL A 11 -20.33 18.59 15.18
C VAL A 11 -21.54 17.65 15.07
N ASN A 12 -21.65 16.71 16.01
CA ASN A 12 -22.78 15.77 16.13
C ASN A 12 -23.10 14.95 14.86
N ASN A 13 -22.12 14.75 13.98
CA ASN A 13 -22.28 13.97 12.75
C ASN A 13 -22.23 12.46 13.07
N GLN A 14 -23.39 11.81 13.05
CA GLN A 14 -23.52 10.38 13.37
C GLN A 14 -22.80 9.48 12.35
N ASP A 15 -22.81 9.86 11.08
CA ASP A 15 -22.15 9.10 10.01
C ASP A 15 -20.63 9.11 10.20
N LEU A 16 -20.07 10.28 10.53
CA LEU A 16 -18.64 10.41 10.86
C LEU A 16 -18.29 9.60 12.12
N HIS A 17 -19.15 9.61 13.13
CA HIS A 17 -18.94 8.81 14.35
C HIS A 17 -18.97 7.30 14.09
N ARG A 18 -19.90 6.83 13.25
CA ARG A 18 -19.99 5.41 12.85
C ARG A 18 -18.74 4.98 12.08
N LEU A 19 -18.31 5.79 11.11
CA LEU A 19 -17.09 5.54 10.35
C LEU A 19 -15.86 5.52 11.28
N GLY A 20 -15.75 6.49 12.20
CA GLY A 20 -14.69 6.53 13.19
C GLY A 20 -14.69 5.31 14.11
N THR A 21 -15.86 4.82 14.53
CA THR A 21 -15.97 3.61 15.35
C THR A 21 -15.50 2.37 14.57
N TYR A 22 -15.89 2.25 13.31
CA TYR A 22 -15.45 1.15 12.44
C TYR A 22 -13.93 1.14 12.22
N LEU A 23 -13.35 2.30 11.87
CA LEU A 23 -11.91 2.44 11.62
C LEU A 23 -11.05 2.18 12.86
N ASN A 24 -11.57 2.43 14.06
CA ASN A 24 -10.87 2.22 15.32
C ASN A 24 -11.16 0.85 15.96
N ARG A 25 -11.79 -0.08 15.24
CA ARG A 25 -12.04 -1.42 15.80
C ARG A 25 -10.75 -2.16 16.04
N PHE A 26 -10.64 -2.67 17.26
CA PHE A 26 -9.55 -3.57 17.60
C PHE A 26 -9.76 -4.92 16.92
N ASN A 27 -8.74 -5.37 16.19
CA ASN A 27 -8.63 -6.73 15.70
C ASN A 27 -7.17 -7.19 15.87
N PRO A 28 -6.89 -8.21 16.71
CA PRO A 28 -5.52 -8.63 17.01
C PRO A 28 -4.78 -9.18 15.78
N ILE A 29 -5.49 -9.82 14.84
CA ILE A 29 -4.91 -10.40 13.63
C ILE A 29 -4.42 -9.29 12.69
N LYS A 30 -5.25 -8.24 12.50
CA LYS A 30 -4.87 -7.04 11.75
C LYS A 30 -3.75 -6.26 12.44
N THR A 31 -3.82 -6.13 13.76
CA THR A 31 -2.80 -5.43 14.58
C THR A 31 -1.42 -6.07 14.41
N MET A 32 -1.36 -7.40 14.36
CA MET A 32 -0.12 -8.14 14.12
C MET A 32 0.26 -8.26 12.63
N ARG A 33 -0.51 -7.64 11.72
CA ARG A 33 -0.33 -7.69 10.26
C ARG A 33 -0.31 -9.11 9.69
N MET A 34 -1.14 -10.01 10.24
CA MET A 34 -1.16 -11.44 9.88
C MET A 34 -2.22 -11.81 8.84
N GLN A 35 -3.04 -10.85 8.38
CA GLN A 35 -4.20 -11.06 7.51
C GLN A 35 -3.92 -11.68 6.13
N SER A 36 -2.66 -11.68 5.68
CA SER A 36 -2.24 -12.21 4.38
C SER A 36 -1.31 -13.43 4.48
N MET A 37 -1.03 -13.90 5.71
CA MET A 37 -0.03 -14.92 5.97
C MET A 37 -0.65 -16.32 6.01
N GLU A 38 -0.49 -17.10 4.94
CA GLU A 38 -1.02 -18.47 4.80
C GLU A 38 -0.71 -19.37 6.01
N ILE A 39 0.53 -19.35 6.50
CA ILE A 39 0.97 -20.13 7.67
C ILE A 39 0.12 -19.81 8.91
N ARG A 40 -0.32 -18.56 9.06
CA ARG A 40 -1.13 -18.10 10.21
C ARG A 40 -2.59 -18.50 10.05
N HIS A 41 -3.14 -18.42 8.83
CA HIS A 41 -4.46 -18.99 8.53
C HIS A 41 -4.47 -20.49 8.81
N SER A 42 -3.44 -21.23 8.38
CA SER A 42 -3.32 -22.66 8.66
C SER A 42 -3.24 -22.96 10.17
N ALA A 43 -2.63 -22.08 10.97
CA ALA A 43 -2.58 -22.24 12.43
C ALA A 43 -3.96 -22.09 13.08
N ILE A 44 -4.73 -21.07 12.67
CA ILE A 44 -6.08 -20.83 13.19
C ILE A 44 -7.02 -21.95 12.74
N LEU A 45 -6.94 -22.36 11.48
CA LEU A 45 -7.74 -23.45 10.95
C LEU A 45 -7.40 -24.79 11.60
N ALA A 46 -6.13 -25.14 11.77
CA ALA A 46 -5.74 -26.35 12.47
C ALA A 46 -6.26 -26.37 13.91
N TRP A 47 -6.22 -25.23 14.61
CA TRP A 47 -6.82 -25.10 15.94
C TRP A 47 -8.34 -25.34 15.91
N LEU A 48 -9.07 -24.73 14.97
CA LEU A 48 -10.53 -24.92 14.85
C LEU A 48 -10.92 -26.34 14.40
N LEU A 49 -10.07 -26.99 13.62
CA LEU A 49 -10.31 -28.33 13.07
C LEU A 49 -9.97 -29.46 14.06
N ASP A 50 -9.22 -29.22 15.13
CA ASP A 50 -8.87 -30.26 16.11
C ASP A 50 -9.91 -30.35 17.23
N PRO A 51 -10.72 -31.43 17.32
CA PRO A 51 -11.78 -31.55 18.32
C PRO A 51 -11.29 -31.53 19.78
N ARG A 52 -9.99 -31.69 20.01
CA ARG A 52 -9.36 -31.75 21.34
C ARG A 52 -8.73 -30.42 21.75
N GLU A 53 -8.79 -29.42 20.87
CA GLU A 53 -8.25 -28.09 21.15
C GLU A 53 -9.17 -27.24 22.03
N THR A 54 -8.61 -26.13 22.50
CA THR A 54 -9.21 -25.27 23.53
C THR A 54 -10.39 -24.40 23.05
N HIS A 55 -10.83 -24.51 21.80
CA HIS A 55 -11.96 -23.75 21.27
C HIS A 55 -13.33 -24.25 21.77
N GLY A 56 -13.44 -25.49 22.25
CA GLY A 56 -14.69 -26.00 22.86
C GLY A 56 -15.85 -26.22 21.88
N LEU A 57 -15.57 -26.32 20.58
CA LEU A 57 -16.58 -26.67 19.56
C LEU A 57 -16.66 -28.18 19.30
N GLU A 58 -15.87 -28.98 20.01
CA GLU A 58 -15.68 -30.41 19.73
C GLU A 58 -15.40 -30.63 18.23
N ASP A 59 -16.01 -31.63 17.61
CA ASP A 59 -15.81 -31.93 16.19
C ASP A 59 -16.76 -31.18 15.24
N LYS A 60 -17.55 -30.22 15.75
CA LYS A 60 -18.63 -29.58 14.98
C LYS A 60 -18.11 -28.80 13.77
N PHE A 61 -17.04 -28.02 13.96
CA PHE A 61 -16.43 -27.29 12.85
C PHE A 61 -15.75 -28.23 11.85
N LEU A 62 -14.96 -29.19 12.31
CA LEU A 62 -14.32 -30.22 11.48
C LEU A 62 -15.36 -30.96 10.62
N ARG A 63 -16.44 -31.42 11.24
CA ARG A 63 -17.56 -32.10 10.58
C ARG A 63 -18.20 -31.24 9.52
N ALA A 64 -18.54 -29.99 9.84
CA ALA A 64 -19.18 -29.08 8.90
C ALA A 64 -18.26 -28.76 7.71
N PHE A 65 -16.99 -28.44 7.99
CA PHE A 65 -15.97 -28.16 6.98
C PHE A 65 -15.76 -29.32 6.01
N LEU A 66 -15.52 -30.54 6.52
CA LEU A 66 -15.29 -31.71 5.67
C LEU A 66 -16.55 -32.17 4.93
N SER A 67 -17.74 -32.02 5.55
CA SER A 67 -19.01 -32.33 4.89
C SER A 67 -19.26 -31.38 3.73
N GLU A 68 -18.94 -30.09 3.90
CA GLU A 68 -19.05 -29.09 2.83
C GLU A 68 -18.06 -29.36 1.70
N ALA A 69 -16.79 -29.60 2.03
CA ALA A 69 -15.77 -29.92 1.03
C ALA A 69 -16.15 -31.14 0.17
N MET A 70 -16.76 -32.17 0.78
CA MET A 70 -17.18 -33.38 0.06
C MET A 70 -18.59 -33.30 -0.56
N ARG A 71 -19.30 -32.17 -0.41
CA ARG A 71 -20.67 -32.02 -0.92
C ARG A 71 -20.66 -32.10 -2.44
N GLY A 72 -21.49 -32.99 -3.00
CA GLY A 72 -21.53 -33.23 -4.45
C GLY A 72 -20.38 -34.08 -5.00
N GLN A 73 -19.41 -34.47 -4.17
CA GLN A 73 -18.21 -35.21 -4.57
C GLN A 73 -18.33 -36.74 -4.41
N SER A 74 -19.55 -37.28 -4.49
CA SER A 74 -19.81 -38.71 -4.23
C SER A 74 -19.10 -39.66 -5.20
N HIS A 75 -18.72 -39.18 -6.38
CA HIS A 75 -18.01 -39.95 -7.39
C HIS A 75 -16.58 -40.33 -6.97
N LEU A 76 -15.97 -39.58 -6.04
CA LEU A 76 -14.65 -39.90 -5.50
C LEU A 76 -14.69 -41.13 -4.56
N GLY A 77 -15.88 -41.51 -4.07
CA GLY A 77 -16.09 -42.60 -3.12
C GLY A 77 -15.91 -42.17 -1.66
N SER A 78 -15.60 -43.12 -0.77
CA SER A 78 -15.48 -42.89 0.68
C SER A 78 -14.12 -42.29 1.10
N PRO A 79 -14.06 -41.29 2.00
CA PRO A 79 -15.19 -40.73 2.76
C PRO A 79 -16.04 -39.76 1.93
N SER A 80 -17.36 -39.93 1.99
CA SER A 80 -18.35 -39.04 1.39
C SER A 80 -18.92 -38.04 2.41
N ALA A 81 -19.52 -36.95 1.95
CA ALA A 81 -20.15 -35.96 2.82
C ALA A 81 -21.17 -36.57 3.80
N LEU A 82 -21.97 -37.55 3.35
CA LEU A 82 -22.95 -38.23 4.19
C LEU A 82 -22.26 -39.07 5.29
N GLU A 83 -21.23 -39.85 4.94
CA GLU A 83 -20.46 -40.62 5.91
C GLU A 83 -19.81 -39.70 6.97
N ILE A 84 -19.23 -38.58 6.53
CA ILE A 84 -18.61 -37.58 7.42
C ILE A 84 -19.65 -36.99 8.37
N SER A 85 -20.82 -36.59 7.85
CA SER A 85 -21.88 -35.98 8.66
C SER A 85 -22.38 -36.89 9.80
N GLN A 86 -22.30 -38.21 9.63
CA GLN A 86 -22.80 -39.22 10.58
C GLN A 86 -21.71 -39.82 11.48
N ALA A 87 -20.43 -39.64 11.15
CA ALA A 87 -19.32 -40.27 11.87
C ALA A 87 -19.00 -39.57 13.20
N ASP A 88 -18.38 -40.27 14.14
CA ASP A 88 -17.76 -39.64 15.32
C ASP A 88 -16.35 -39.21 14.92
N LEU A 89 -16.06 -37.89 14.93
CA LEU A 89 -14.76 -37.37 14.50
C LEU A 89 -13.89 -36.90 15.68
N ARG A 90 -14.32 -37.12 16.93
CA ARG A 90 -13.64 -36.62 18.13
C ARG A 90 -12.25 -37.22 18.37
N ASP A 91 -11.92 -38.35 17.73
CA ASP A 91 -10.58 -38.95 17.77
C ASP A 91 -9.64 -38.43 16.67
N ALA A 92 -10.03 -37.37 15.94
CA ALA A 92 -9.19 -36.77 14.93
C ALA A 92 -7.84 -36.29 15.49
N GLU A 93 -6.76 -36.66 14.82
CA GLU A 93 -5.42 -36.10 15.02
C GLU A 93 -5.13 -35.05 13.96
N VAL A 94 -5.00 -33.79 14.36
CA VAL A 94 -4.66 -32.69 13.45
C VAL A 94 -3.20 -32.32 13.60
N ARG A 95 -2.50 -32.17 12.47
CA ARG A 95 -1.09 -31.78 12.40
C ARG A 95 -0.91 -30.69 11.37
N ARG A 96 -0.05 -29.71 11.67
CA ARG A 96 0.26 -28.58 10.80
C ARG A 96 1.70 -28.67 10.32
N GLU A 97 1.96 -28.29 9.07
CA GLU A 97 3.30 -28.30 8.45
C GLU A 97 4.01 -29.66 8.54
N TRP A 98 3.25 -30.76 8.66
CA TRP A 98 3.80 -32.11 8.77
C TRP A 98 4.11 -32.66 7.39
N GLN A 99 5.37 -33.04 7.13
CA GLN A 99 5.79 -33.52 5.81
C GLN A 99 5.54 -32.52 4.66
N ASN A 100 5.56 -31.22 4.97
CA ASN A 100 5.22 -30.09 4.10
C ASN A 100 3.72 -29.95 3.75
N ILE A 101 2.85 -30.73 4.38
CA ILE A 101 1.40 -30.58 4.26
C ILE A 101 0.95 -29.43 5.17
N ASP A 102 0.17 -28.49 4.65
CA ASP A 102 -0.31 -27.33 5.42
C ASP A 102 -1.11 -27.78 6.65
N ILE A 103 -2.16 -28.58 6.45
CA ILE A 103 -2.92 -29.22 7.53
C ILE A 103 -3.24 -30.67 7.16
N PHE A 104 -2.94 -31.58 8.07
CA PHE A 104 -3.22 -33.01 7.95
C PHE A 104 -4.18 -33.44 9.06
N VAL A 105 -5.22 -34.20 8.71
CA VAL A 105 -6.19 -34.75 9.65
C VAL A 105 -6.22 -36.27 9.51
N LEU A 106 -5.99 -37.00 10.59
CA LEU A 106 -6.09 -38.46 10.65
C LEU A 106 -7.21 -38.87 11.59
N LEU A 107 -8.06 -39.81 11.16
CA LEU A 107 -9.09 -40.45 11.98
C LEU A 107 -8.80 -41.95 12.04
N PRO A 108 -8.01 -42.42 13.03
CA PRO A 108 -7.55 -43.81 13.09
C PRO A 108 -8.69 -44.82 13.11
N ARG A 109 -9.74 -44.57 13.92
CA ARG A 109 -10.87 -45.51 14.05
C ARG A 109 -11.65 -45.69 12.75
N LEU A 110 -11.74 -44.63 11.94
CA LEU A 110 -12.44 -44.64 10.66
C LEU A 110 -11.52 -45.04 9.49
N LYS A 111 -10.20 -45.07 9.71
CA LYS A 111 -9.17 -45.22 8.69
C LYS A 111 -9.27 -44.16 7.61
N TRP A 112 -9.60 -42.93 8.00
CA TRP A 112 -9.69 -41.79 7.09
C TRP A 112 -8.52 -40.85 7.31
N ALA A 113 -8.05 -40.24 6.22
CA ALA A 113 -7.06 -39.19 6.27
C ALA A 113 -7.42 -38.08 5.29
N PHE A 114 -7.30 -36.84 5.74
CA PHE A 114 -7.53 -35.65 4.92
C PHE A 114 -6.24 -34.83 4.84
N ILE A 115 -5.90 -34.42 3.64
CA ILE A 115 -4.76 -33.54 3.34
C ILE A 115 -5.38 -32.22 2.89
N ILE A 116 -5.24 -31.18 3.69
CA ILE A 116 -5.76 -29.85 3.40
C ILE A 116 -4.58 -28.98 2.97
N GLU A 117 -4.59 -28.58 1.71
CA GLU A 117 -3.67 -27.59 1.17
C GLU A 117 -4.36 -26.22 1.20
N ASN A 118 -3.70 -25.22 1.77
CA ASN A 118 -4.27 -23.91 2.03
C ASN A 118 -3.57 -22.84 1.16
N LYS A 119 -4.34 -22.22 0.26
CA LYS A 119 -3.88 -21.13 -0.61
C LYS A 119 -4.70 -19.88 -0.33
N PHE A 120 -4.05 -18.90 0.26
CA PHE A 120 -4.69 -17.62 0.60
C PHE A 120 -4.29 -16.52 -0.38
N ASN A 121 -3.01 -16.45 -0.77
CA ASN A 121 -2.51 -15.44 -1.71
C ASN A 121 -1.61 -16.04 -2.81
N SER A 122 -1.13 -17.27 -2.62
CA SER A 122 -0.25 -17.91 -3.58
C SER A 122 -1.03 -18.81 -4.53
N THR A 123 -0.61 -18.83 -5.80
CA THR A 123 -1.08 -19.80 -6.79
C THR A 123 -0.43 -21.16 -6.55
N GLN A 124 -1.10 -22.24 -6.93
CA GLN A 124 -0.57 -23.60 -6.78
C GLN A 124 0.85 -23.79 -7.39
N HIS A 125 1.71 -24.55 -6.70
CA HIS A 125 2.97 -25.05 -7.25
C HIS A 125 2.80 -26.45 -7.88
N GLU A 126 3.29 -26.63 -9.12
CA GLU A 126 3.11 -27.88 -9.89
C GLU A 126 3.72 -29.12 -9.20
N GLY A 127 2.95 -30.23 -9.16
CA GLY A 127 3.45 -31.56 -8.79
C GLY A 127 3.61 -31.86 -7.30
N GLN A 128 3.04 -31.02 -6.42
CA GLN A 128 3.08 -31.18 -4.96
C GLN A 128 1.98 -32.12 -4.43
N LEU A 129 0.76 -32.03 -4.97
CA LEU A 129 -0.45 -32.66 -4.43
C LEU A 129 -0.45 -34.20 -4.48
N SER A 130 -0.02 -34.79 -5.61
CA SER A 130 -0.04 -36.26 -5.82
C SER A 130 0.93 -37.02 -4.91
N LYS A 131 2.04 -36.37 -4.54
CA LYS A 131 3.08 -36.94 -3.67
C LYS A 131 2.63 -37.08 -2.22
N TYR A 132 1.67 -36.26 -1.77
CA TYR A 132 1.21 -36.28 -0.38
C TYR A 132 0.37 -37.50 -0.05
N ALA A 133 -0.54 -37.89 -0.94
CA ALA A 133 -1.37 -39.07 -0.71
C ALA A 133 -0.54 -40.36 -0.60
N GLU A 134 0.43 -40.56 -1.49
CA GLU A 134 1.35 -41.70 -1.43
C GLU A 134 2.21 -41.69 -0.16
N ARG A 135 2.70 -40.51 0.23
CA ARG A 135 3.50 -40.35 1.44
C ARG A 135 2.70 -40.65 2.70
N VAL A 136 1.47 -40.15 2.83
CA VAL A 136 0.56 -40.45 3.95
C VAL A 136 0.33 -41.96 4.05
N LYS A 137 0.02 -42.61 2.92
CA LYS A 137 -0.21 -44.07 2.91
C LYS A 137 1.02 -44.85 3.37
N SER A 138 2.20 -44.55 2.82
CA SER A 138 3.43 -45.27 3.18
C SER A 138 3.83 -45.13 4.65
N ILE A 139 3.46 -44.02 5.31
CA ILE A 139 3.77 -43.78 6.72
C ILE A 139 2.76 -44.46 7.65
N PHE A 140 1.46 -44.35 7.36
CA PHE A 140 0.42 -44.75 8.31
C PHE A 140 -0.22 -46.11 8.02
N GLU A 141 -0.30 -46.57 6.76
CA GLU A 141 -0.89 -47.88 6.46
C GLU A 141 -0.19 -49.06 7.14
N PRO A 142 1.14 -49.06 7.39
CA PRO A 142 1.79 -50.10 8.17
C PRO A 142 1.27 -50.24 9.62
N GLN A 143 0.71 -49.18 10.19
CA GLN A 143 0.26 -49.11 11.59
C GLN A 143 -1.28 -49.16 11.70
N GLU A 144 -1.97 -48.44 10.82
CA GLU A 144 -3.42 -48.21 10.86
C GLU A 144 -4.21 -49.12 9.90
N GLY A 145 -3.51 -49.80 8.98
CA GLY A 145 -4.10 -50.52 7.85
C GLY A 145 -4.52 -49.59 6.70
N ILE A 146 -5.20 -50.14 5.69
CA ILE A 146 -5.54 -49.42 4.45
C ILE A 146 -6.33 -48.14 4.77
N LEU A 147 -5.78 -46.99 4.37
CA LEU A 147 -6.37 -45.67 4.61
C LEU A 147 -7.18 -45.19 3.40
N LYS A 148 -8.31 -44.56 3.69
CA LYS A 148 -9.08 -43.76 2.73
C LYS A 148 -8.61 -42.31 2.81
N VAL A 149 -7.79 -41.91 1.83
CA VAL A 149 -7.18 -40.57 1.78
C VAL A 149 -8.00 -39.64 0.87
N ARG A 150 -8.21 -38.39 1.30
CA ARG A 150 -8.82 -37.31 0.51
C ARG A 150 -7.98 -36.04 0.56
N GLY A 151 -7.82 -35.40 -0.60
CA GLY A 151 -7.31 -34.04 -0.68
C GLY A 151 -8.44 -33.02 -0.55
N VAL A 152 -8.17 -31.91 0.13
CA VAL A 152 -9.02 -30.72 0.20
C VAL A 152 -8.14 -29.54 -0.20
N PHE A 153 -8.57 -28.80 -1.20
CA PHE A 153 -7.86 -27.63 -1.71
C PHE A 153 -8.65 -26.39 -1.30
N LEU A 154 -8.17 -25.71 -0.26
CA LEU A 154 -8.81 -24.54 0.31
C LEU A 154 -8.22 -23.27 -0.30
N THR A 155 -9.03 -22.50 -1.03
CA THR A 155 -8.57 -21.33 -1.78
C THR A 155 -9.38 -20.07 -1.45
N LEU A 156 -8.74 -18.90 -1.53
CA LEU A 156 -9.43 -17.62 -1.32
C LEU A 156 -10.40 -17.31 -2.47
N HIS A 157 -10.00 -17.63 -3.70
CA HIS A 157 -10.76 -17.43 -4.93
C HIS A 157 -10.94 -18.75 -5.67
N ASP A 158 -11.86 -18.77 -6.63
CA ASP A 158 -12.15 -19.96 -7.43
C ASP A 158 -10.91 -20.40 -8.24
N GLU A 159 -10.34 -21.54 -7.85
CA GLU A 159 -9.15 -22.15 -8.43
C GLU A 159 -9.30 -23.67 -8.39
N GLU A 160 -9.17 -24.30 -9.55
CA GLU A 160 -9.25 -25.75 -9.68
C GLU A 160 -7.93 -26.39 -9.22
N PRO A 161 -7.96 -27.44 -8.40
CA PRO A 161 -6.75 -28.15 -8.03
C PRO A 161 -6.15 -28.86 -9.25
N ALA A 162 -4.82 -28.82 -9.39
CA ALA A 162 -4.14 -29.55 -10.47
C ALA A 162 -4.16 -31.09 -10.31
N ASP A 163 -4.74 -31.62 -9.24
CA ASP A 163 -4.86 -33.05 -8.96
C ASP A 163 -6.33 -33.39 -8.65
N ASP A 164 -6.92 -34.25 -9.49
CA ASP A 164 -8.31 -34.72 -9.38
C ASP A 164 -8.62 -35.44 -8.03
N GLY A 165 -7.58 -35.81 -7.26
CA GLY A 165 -7.71 -36.37 -5.92
C GLY A 165 -8.05 -35.34 -4.84
N TYR A 166 -8.04 -34.04 -5.17
CA TYR A 166 -8.40 -32.95 -4.27
C TYR A 166 -9.76 -32.37 -4.64
N VAL A 167 -10.57 -32.09 -3.62
CA VAL A 167 -11.82 -31.34 -3.81
C VAL A 167 -11.57 -29.86 -3.54
N PRO A 168 -12.09 -28.95 -4.38
CA PRO A 168 -12.01 -27.53 -4.10
C PRO A 168 -13.00 -27.14 -2.99
N ILE A 169 -12.59 -26.22 -2.12
CA ILE A 169 -13.45 -25.51 -1.18
C ILE A 169 -12.95 -24.07 -1.04
N LEU A 170 -13.87 -23.11 -0.93
CA LEU A 170 -13.51 -21.70 -0.81
C LEU A 170 -13.50 -21.24 0.65
N TYR A 171 -12.68 -20.23 0.95
CA TYR A 171 -12.77 -19.48 2.22
C TYR A 171 -14.17 -18.88 2.45
N ALA A 172 -14.92 -18.62 1.37
CA ALA A 172 -16.32 -18.21 1.44
C ALA A 172 -17.18 -19.23 2.22
N SER A 173 -16.95 -20.54 2.02
CA SER A 173 -17.66 -21.59 2.76
C SER A 173 -17.37 -21.52 4.27
N ILE A 174 -16.16 -21.13 4.67
CA ILE A 174 -15.82 -20.94 6.10
C ILE A 174 -16.61 -19.75 6.68
N CYS A 175 -16.81 -18.68 5.89
CA CYS A 175 -17.60 -17.51 6.28
C CYS A 175 -19.08 -17.83 6.49
N GLU A 176 -19.58 -18.89 5.86
CA GLU A 176 -20.94 -19.42 6.02
C GLU A 176 -21.03 -20.42 7.19
N ILE A 177 -20.07 -21.34 7.30
CA ILE A 177 -20.08 -22.41 8.31
C ILE A 177 -19.86 -21.88 9.73
N LEU A 178 -18.86 -21.01 9.93
CA LEU A 178 -18.47 -20.59 11.28
C LEU A 178 -19.60 -19.86 12.02
N PRO A 179 -20.33 -18.91 11.43
CA PRO A 179 -21.47 -18.26 12.11
C PRO A 179 -22.50 -19.26 12.63
N ASP A 180 -22.91 -20.23 11.82
CA ASP A 180 -23.89 -21.26 12.20
C ASP A 180 -23.36 -22.11 13.37
N VAL A 181 -22.08 -22.50 13.31
CA VAL A 181 -21.42 -23.26 14.38
C VAL A 181 -21.32 -22.43 15.66
N LEU A 182 -21.00 -21.14 15.58
CA LEU A 182 -20.91 -20.26 16.75
C LEU A 182 -22.30 -20.04 17.38
N GLU A 183 -23.32 -19.78 16.58
CA GLU A 183 -24.68 -19.53 17.04
C GLU A 183 -25.26 -20.75 17.75
N ALA A 184 -25.12 -21.93 17.14
CA ALA A 184 -25.56 -23.21 17.72
C ALA A 184 -24.85 -23.58 19.03
N ASN A 185 -23.73 -22.92 19.35
CA ASN A 185 -22.93 -23.16 20.56
C ASN A 185 -22.83 -21.94 21.48
N SER A 186 -23.62 -20.89 21.22
CA SER A 186 -23.49 -19.59 21.89
C SER A 186 -23.65 -19.66 23.41
N GLU A 187 -24.46 -20.59 23.94
CA GLU A 187 -24.65 -20.77 25.39
C GLU A 187 -23.46 -21.44 26.09
N THR A 188 -22.69 -22.27 25.37
CA THR A 188 -21.59 -23.08 25.93
C THR A 188 -20.21 -22.54 25.57
N LEU A 189 -20.10 -21.75 24.51
CA LEU A 189 -18.84 -21.25 23.99
C LEU A 189 -18.30 -20.13 24.89
N ARG A 190 -17.02 -20.20 25.22
CA ARG A 190 -16.36 -19.16 26.01
C ARG A 190 -16.30 -17.85 25.21
N THR A 191 -16.55 -16.73 25.88
CA THR A 191 -16.60 -15.41 25.24
C THR A 191 -15.29 -15.03 24.56
N ASP A 192 -14.13 -15.39 25.14
CA ASP A 192 -12.82 -15.12 24.55
C ASP A 192 -12.61 -15.88 23.23
N VAL A 193 -13.04 -17.15 23.17
CA VAL A 193 -13.05 -17.94 21.94
C VAL A 193 -13.99 -17.32 20.91
N ALA A 194 -15.23 -17.00 21.29
CA ALA A 194 -16.20 -16.39 20.39
C ALA A 194 -15.68 -15.06 19.81
N MET A 195 -15.05 -14.21 20.63
CA MET A 195 -14.42 -12.98 20.19
C MET A 195 -13.27 -13.23 19.22
N PHE A 196 -12.37 -14.17 19.52
CA PHE A 196 -11.24 -14.48 18.64
C PHE A 196 -11.70 -15.03 17.28
N VAL A 197 -12.67 -15.95 17.26
CA VAL A 197 -13.25 -16.46 16.01
C VAL A 197 -13.99 -15.35 15.27
N GLY A 198 -14.66 -14.43 15.97
CA GLY A 198 -15.25 -13.23 15.37
C GLY A 198 -14.22 -12.34 14.66
N HIS A 199 -13.06 -12.09 15.30
CA HIS A 199 -11.96 -11.37 14.66
C HIS A 199 -11.39 -12.08 13.44
N TYR A 200 -11.32 -13.41 13.48
CA TYR A 200 -10.90 -14.19 12.32
C TYR A 200 -11.92 -14.11 11.19
N LEU A 201 -13.21 -14.24 11.50
CA LEU A 201 -14.33 -14.09 10.56
C LEU A 201 -14.32 -12.73 9.85
N GLU A 202 -14.04 -11.66 10.58
CA GLU A 202 -13.89 -10.32 10.02
C GLU A 202 -12.78 -10.29 8.94
N VAL A 203 -11.61 -10.86 9.23
CA VAL A 203 -10.48 -10.90 8.30
C VAL A 203 -10.82 -11.70 7.03
N ILE A 204 -11.40 -12.89 7.18
CA ILE A 204 -11.73 -13.72 6.00
C ILE A 204 -12.90 -13.17 5.19
N ARG A 205 -13.88 -12.50 5.82
CA ARG A 205 -14.97 -11.81 5.10
C ARG A 205 -14.45 -10.64 4.29
N GLU A 206 -13.51 -9.87 4.81
CA GLU A 206 -12.88 -8.80 4.05
C GLU A 206 -12.06 -9.33 2.88
N ALA A 207 -11.30 -10.41 3.08
CA ALA A 207 -10.49 -11.02 2.02
C ALA A 207 -11.35 -11.65 0.91
N THR A 208 -12.49 -12.23 1.26
CA THR A 208 -13.45 -12.84 0.29
C THR A 208 -14.41 -11.83 -0.34
N GLY A 209 -14.39 -10.57 0.09
CA GLY A 209 -15.37 -9.56 -0.35
C GLY A 209 -16.79 -9.80 0.18
N MET A 210 -16.95 -10.61 1.22
CA MET A 210 -18.24 -10.92 1.87
C MET A 210 -18.51 -10.02 3.09
N SER A 211 -17.79 -8.92 3.24
CA SER A 211 -17.98 -7.99 4.36
C SER A 211 -19.00 -6.91 4.01
N SER A 212 -20.29 -7.22 4.25
CA SER A 212 -21.39 -6.25 4.07
C SER A 212 -21.17 -4.97 4.90
N GLU A 213 -20.61 -5.11 6.10
CA GLU A 213 -20.28 -3.98 6.95
C GLU A 213 -19.21 -3.08 6.32
N ARG A 214 -18.17 -3.66 5.70
CA ARG A 214 -17.16 -2.88 4.97
C ARG A 214 -17.81 -2.14 3.80
N ASP A 215 -18.65 -2.82 3.01
CA ASP A 215 -19.34 -2.21 1.87
C ASP A 215 -20.23 -1.03 2.32
N GLU A 216 -20.97 -1.21 3.42
CA GLU A 216 -21.76 -0.15 4.05
C GLU A 216 -20.88 1.02 4.50
N MET A 217 -19.73 0.76 5.13
CA MET A 217 -18.82 1.81 5.60
C MET A 217 -18.11 2.53 4.44
N GLU A 218 -17.79 1.83 3.35
CA GLU A 218 -17.26 2.44 2.13
C GLU A 218 -18.32 3.32 1.45
N ALA A 219 -19.57 2.88 1.40
CA ALA A 219 -20.69 3.69 0.91
C ALA A 219 -20.89 4.94 1.78
N LEU A 220 -20.83 4.79 3.11
CA LEU A 220 -20.92 5.88 4.07
C LEU A 220 -19.79 6.90 3.89
N ALA A 221 -18.55 6.43 3.73
CA ALA A 221 -17.40 7.29 3.46
C ALA A 221 -17.55 8.07 2.16
N ARG A 222 -18.04 7.42 1.08
CA ARG A 222 -18.35 8.09 -0.20
C ARG A 222 -19.43 9.15 -0.04
N GLN A 223 -20.46 8.88 0.76
CA GLN A 223 -21.54 9.82 1.03
C GLN A 223 -21.03 11.03 1.83
N LEU A 224 -20.27 10.80 2.90
CA LEU A 224 -19.64 11.86 3.70
C LEU A 224 -18.74 12.74 2.84
N TYR A 225 -17.89 12.12 2.03
CA TYR A 225 -17.00 12.83 1.12
C TYR A 225 -17.78 13.70 0.11
N ARG A 226 -18.84 13.17 -0.51
CA ARG A 226 -19.67 13.96 -1.43
C ARG A 226 -20.35 15.15 -0.74
N SER A 227 -20.82 14.95 0.47
CA SER A 227 -21.56 15.97 1.24
C SER A 227 -20.65 17.08 1.74
N HIS A 228 -19.40 16.75 2.10
CA HIS A 228 -18.44 17.69 2.71
C HIS A 228 -17.17 17.87 1.87
N ARG A 229 -17.27 17.68 0.54
CA ARG A 229 -16.13 17.61 -0.39
C ARG A 229 -15.14 18.77 -0.22
N LYS A 230 -15.63 20.01 -0.15
CA LYS A 230 -14.76 21.20 -0.09
C LYS A 230 -13.86 21.20 1.16
N VAL A 231 -14.41 20.78 2.30
CA VAL A 231 -13.69 20.74 3.57
C VAL A 231 -12.70 19.59 3.58
N LEU A 232 -13.15 18.40 3.16
CA LEU A 232 -12.31 17.21 3.12
C LEU A 232 -11.18 17.34 2.09
N ASP A 233 -11.43 17.93 0.91
CA ASP A 233 -10.40 18.23 -0.09
C ASP A 233 -9.34 19.18 0.50
N PHE A 234 -9.78 20.25 1.18
CA PHE A 234 -8.86 21.18 1.84
C PHE A 234 -8.04 20.50 2.96
N ILE A 235 -8.66 19.62 3.76
CA ILE A 235 -7.95 18.85 4.81
C ILE A 235 -6.97 17.85 4.20
N MET A 236 -7.31 17.18 3.10
CA MET A 236 -6.39 16.25 2.44
C MET A 236 -5.22 16.99 1.79
N GLU A 237 -5.47 18.16 1.22
CA GLU A 237 -4.45 18.99 0.58
C GLU A 237 -3.43 19.56 1.58
N HIS A 238 -3.89 19.94 2.79
CA HIS A 238 -3.08 20.66 3.76
C HIS A 238 -2.84 19.95 5.11
N GLY A 239 -3.63 18.94 5.46
CA GLY A 239 -3.66 18.32 6.79
C GLY A 239 -2.80 17.05 6.93
N ALA A 240 -2.36 16.45 5.83
CA ALA A 240 -1.46 15.30 5.89
C ALA A 240 -0.04 15.77 6.24
N ARG A 241 0.32 15.79 7.53
CA ARG A 241 1.73 15.73 7.95
C ARG A 241 2.28 14.36 7.56
N THR A 242 2.74 14.24 6.32
CA THR A 242 3.42 13.04 5.84
C THR A 242 4.87 13.02 6.31
N ASP A 243 5.50 11.85 6.31
CA ASP A 243 6.93 11.72 6.56
C ASP A 243 7.77 12.52 5.55
N PHE A 244 7.21 12.77 4.35
CA PHE A 244 7.77 13.74 3.42
C PHE A 244 7.79 15.17 3.98
N ILE A 245 6.70 15.66 4.59
CA ILE A 245 6.69 16.99 5.22
C ILE A 245 7.68 17.04 6.38
N LEU A 246 7.76 16.00 7.21
CA LEU A 246 8.76 15.92 8.29
C LEU A 246 10.19 15.98 7.74
N ALA A 247 10.46 15.29 6.63
CA ALA A 247 11.75 15.37 5.94
C ALA A 247 12.02 16.78 5.37
N VAL A 248 11.01 17.43 4.78
CA VAL A 248 11.13 18.82 4.30
C VAL A 248 11.43 19.77 5.46
N GLU A 249 10.68 19.69 6.57
CA GLU A 249 10.91 20.49 7.77
C GLU A 249 12.32 20.25 8.37
N SER A 250 12.82 19.02 8.33
CA SER A 250 14.19 18.66 8.76
C SER A 250 15.29 19.23 7.84
N VAL A 251 15.08 19.24 6.52
CA VAL A 251 16.08 19.71 5.55
C VAL A 251 16.02 21.24 5.38
N PHE A 252 14.83 21.81 5.29
CA PHE A 252 14.62 23.22 4.96
C PHE A 252 14.47 24.07 6.23
N GLY A 253 13.97 23.50 7.32
CA GLY A 253 13.61 24.22 8.54
C GLY A 253 12.09 24.27 8.76
N GLU A 254 11.70 24.50 10.01
CA GLU A 254 10.29 24.57 10.41
C GLU A 254 9.69 25.96 10.14
N GLN A 255 8.35 26.01 9.97
CA GLN A 255 7.57 27.25 9.86
C GLN A 255 7.99 28.18 8.69
N LEU A 256 8.53 27.60 7.61
CA LEU A 256 8.90 28.37 6.44
C LEU A 256 7.67 28.95 5.73
N THR A 257 7.79 30.21 5.36
CA THR A 257 6.87 30.98 4.52
C THR A 257 7.59 31.37 3.23
N TYR A 258 6.82 31.66 2.18
CA TYR A 258 7.34 32.04 0.86
C TYR A 258 8.48 33.09 0.98
N HIS A 259 9.57 32.88 0.24
CA HIS A 259 10.83 33.64 0.29
C HIS A 259 11.72 33.48 1.53
N ASN A 260 11.39 32.63 2.50
CA ASN A 260 12.34 32.32 3.58
C ASN A 260 13.59 31.63 3.02
N GLU A 261 14.75 32.08 3.48
CA GLU A 261 16.03 31.48 3.13
C GLU A 261 16.32 30.29 4.04
N PHE A 262 16.86 29.23 3.46
CA PHE A 262 17.33 28.06 4.21
C PHE A 262 18.69 27.59 3.70
N GLN A 263 19.44 26.92 4.58
CA GLN A 263 20.79 26.47 4.30
C GLN A 263 20.89 24.96 4.39
N VAL A 264 21.51 24.34 3.38
CA VAL A 264 21.89 22.92 3.42
C VAL A 264 23.39 22.81 3.12
N GLY A 265 24.17 22.40 4.12
CA GLY A 265 25.63 22.44 4.02
C GLY A 265 26.14 23.87 3.86
N ASP A 266 26.86 24.14 2.77
CA ASP A 266 27.35 25.48 2.42
C ASP A 266 26.49 26.19 1.36
N GLN A 267 25.37 25.59 0.95
CA GLN A 267 24.48 26.13 -0.07
C GLN A 267 23.26 26.82 0.55
N TRP A 268 22.92 27.99 0.03
CA TRP A 268 21.72 28.75 0.39
C TRP A 268 20.64 28.59 -0.66
N PHE A 269 19.39 28.50 -0.20
CA PHE A 269 18.20 28.32 -1.02
C PHE A 269 17.10 29.27 -0.52
N VAL A 270 16.13 29.53 -1.38
CA VAL A 270 14.93 30.33 -1.11
C VAL A 270 13.73 29.40 -1.23
N TYR A 271 12.98 29.24 -0.15
CA TYR A 271 11.78 28.40 -0.11
C TYR A 271 10.64 29.03 -0.91
N SER A 272 9.88 28.19 -1.61
CA SER A 272 8.68 28.58 -2.34
C SER A 272 7.44 27.94 -1.71
N TYR A 273 7.27 26.62 -1.86
CA TYR A 273 6.06 25.93 -1.42
C TYR A 273 6.35 24.46 -1.10
N HIS A 274 5.52 23.81 -0.29
CA HIS A 274 5.51 22.36 -0.20
C HIS A 274 4.10 21.82 0.07
N ASN A 275 3.86 20.57 -0.28
CA ASN A 275 2.68 19.78 0.07
C ASN A 275 3.13 18.36 0.49
N HIS A 276 2.20 17.41 0.53
CA HIS A 276 2.48 16.04 1.00
C HIS A 276 3.45 15.22 0.13
N PHE A 277 3.79 15.66 -1.09
CA PHE A 277 4.65 14.93 -2.03
C PHE A 277 5.61 15.81 -2.85
N GLN A 278 5.53 17.14 -2.75
CA GLN A 278 6.39 18.08 -3.46
C GLN A 278 6.90 19.18 -2.53
N ALA A 279 8.15 19.62 -2.74
CA ALA A 279 8.74 20.75 -2.04
C ALA A 279 9.61 21.57 -3.00
N SER A 280 9.23 22.82 -3.25
CA SER A 280 9.84 23.71 -4.22
C SER A 280 10.67 24.81 -3.59
N PHE A 281 11.73 25.18 -4.29
CA PHE A 281 12.74 26.13 -3.84
C PHE A 281 13.57 26.64 -5.02
N LEU A 282 14.36 27.68 -4.77
CA LEU A 282 15.35 28.21 -5.69
C LEU A 282 16.72 28.23 -5.02
N PRO A 283 17.81 27.82 -5.70
CA PRO A 283 19.15 28.16 -5.25
C PRO A 283 19.29 29.68 -5.10
N LYS A 284 19.84 30.16 -3.99
CA LYS A 284 20.02 31.60 -3.73
C LYS A 284 20.89 32.25 -4.81
N LEU A 285 21.88 31.52 -5.33
CA LEU A 285 22.67 31.93 -6.49
C LEU A 285 21.82 32.25 -7.72
N TRP A 286 20.69 31.57 -7.91
CA TRP A 286 19.81 31.82 -9.04
C TRP A 286 18.99 33.09 -8.85
N VAL A 287 18.45 33.24 -7.65
CA VAL A 287 17.72 34.44 -7.22
C VAL A 287 18.62 35.68 -7.36
N ASP A 288 19.86 35.60 -6.87
CA ASP A 288 20.84 36.69 -6.96
C ASP A 288 21.33 36.91 -8.38
N GLY A 289 21.47 35.83 -9.17
CA GLY A 289 21.83 35.90 -10.58
C GLY A 289 20.78 36.66 -11.40
N PHE A 290 19.49 36.44 -11.11
CA PHE A 290 18.38 37.15 -11.73
C PHE A 290 18.11 38.54 -11.17
N ASP A 291 18.63 38.87 -9.98
CA ASP A 291 18.32 40.10 -9.24
C ASP A 291 16.90 40.06 -8.64
N GLN A 292 16.82 40.25 -7.32
CA GLN A 292 15.59 40.15 -6.54
C GLN A 292 14.62 41.32 -6.81
N GLU A 293 15.13 42.44 -7.32
CA GLU A 293 14.32 43.63 -7.60
C GLU A 293 13.60 43.55 -8.96
N LEU A 294 13.86 42.51 -9.76
CA LEU A 294 13.30 42.36 -11.10
C LEU A 294 12.11 41.39 -11.12
N THR A 295 11.10 41.77 -11.88
CA THR A 295 9.98 40.91 -12.28
C THR A 295 10.20 40.38 -13.69
N TRP A 296 9.61 39.24 -14.01
CA TRP A 296 9.87 38.52 -15.24
C TRP A 296 8.59 38.35 -16.03
N GLU A 297 8.48 39.07 -17.16
CA GLU A 297 7.29 39.02 -18.01
C GLU A 297 6.98 37.57 -18.42
N GLY A 298 5.71 37.16 -18.25
CA GLY A 298 5.27 35.80 -18.55
C GLY A 298 5.39 34.82 -17.38
N CYS A 299 6.01 35.23 -16.27
CA CYS A 299 6.00 34.50 -15.00
C CYS A 299 4.84 34.92 -14.08
N ASP A 300 4.07 35.97 -14.41
CA ASP A 300 3.03 36.59 -13.55
C ASP A 300 1.86 35.67 -13.13
N GLY A 301 1.71 34.52 -13.80
CA GLY A 301 0.75 33.46 -13.45
C GLY A 301 1.41 32.13 -13.13
N TRP A 302 2.74 32.09 -13.00
CA TRP A 302 3.50 30.91 -12.67
C TRP A 302 3.90 30.96 -11.19
N TRP A 303 3.59 29.88 -10.47
CA TRP A 303 3.79 29.77 -9.02
C TRP A 303 5.24 29.99 -8.54
N ALA A 304 6.21 29.91 -9.46
CA ALA A 304 7.62 30.17 -9.16
C ALA A 304 7.98 31.66 -9.17
N GLU A 305 7.24 32.51 -9.88
CA GLU A 305 7.49 33.96 -10.13
C GLU A 305 8.85 34.31 -10.78
N TYR A 306 9.80 33.38 -10.81
CA TYR A 306 11.08 33.46 -11.53
C TYR A 306 11.06 32.63 -12.81
N PRO A 307 11.97 32.85 -13.78
CA PRO A 307 12.07 32.03 -15.01
C PRO A 307 12.58 30.59 -14.81
N LEU A 308 13.06 30.28 -13.60
CA LEU A 308 13.56 28.97 -13.19
C LEU A 308 12.87 28.54 -11.90
N ILE A 309 12.85 27.23 -11.64
CA ILE A 309 12.43 26.68 -10.34
C ILE A 309 13.04 25.30 -10.12
N CYS A 310 13.25 24.92 -8.85
CA CYS A 310 13.56 23.56 -8.44
C CYS A 310 12.45 23.00 -7.54
N TRP A 311 12.23 21.69 -7.58
CA TRP A 311 11.42 21.01 -6.57
C TRP A 311 11.80 19.55 -6.40
N PHE A 312 11.61 19.04 -5.17
CA PHE A 312 11.53 17.62 -4.89
C PHE A 312 10.13 17.11 -5.24
N GLN A 313 10.07 15.88 -5.73
CA GLN A 313 8.83 15.16 -5.96
C GLN A 313 8.99 13.71 -5.50
N LEU A 314 8.21 13.31 -4.51
CA LEU A 314 8.05 11.92 -4.10
C LEU A 314 7.02 11.25 -5.03
N ASN A 315 7.40 10.12 -5.62
CA ASN A 315 6.52 9.28 -6.42
C ASN A 315 6.39 7.92 -5.75
N GLU A 316 5.17 7.45 -5.56
CA GLU A 316 4.89 6.15 -4.94
C GLU A 316 4.81 5.05 -6.01
N ASP A 317 5.31 3.86 -5.70
CA ASP A 317 5.12 2.68 -6.53
C ASP A 317 3.73 2.07 -6.30
N MET A 318 3.15 1.43 -7.31
CA MET A 318 1.74 0.99 -7.27
C MET A 318 1.39 -0.04 -6.17
N ASP A 319 2.37 -0.77 -5.59
CA ASP A 319 2.05 -1.95 -4.76
C ASP A 319 2.96 -2.23 -3.53
N ALA A 320 3.77 -1.31 -3.00
CA ALA A 320 4.74 -1.71 -1.96
C ALA A 320 5.13 -0.72 -0.85
N GLY A 321 4.52 0.46 -0.73
CA GLY A 321 5.01 1.46 0.24
C GLY A 321 6.45 1.95 -0.03
N SER A 322 7.02 1.55 -1.18
CA SER A 322 8.27 2.06 -1.74
C SER A 322 7.98 3.13 -2.80
N GLY A 323 9.02 3.83 -3.21
CA GLY A 323 8.89 4.84 -4.26
C GLY A 323 10.21 5.40 -4.74
N SER A 324 10.16 6.61 -5.28
CA SER A 324 11.35 7.37 -5.68
C SER A 324 11.21 8.84 -5.36
N LEU A 325 12.30 9.45 -4.89
CA LEU A 325 12.42 10.88 -4.71
C LEU A 325 13.19 11.48 -5.89
N SER A 326 12.54 12.37 -6.64
CA SER A 326 13.14 13.09 -7.77
C SER A 326 13.42 14.55 -7.42
N LEU A 327 14.60 15.06 -7.77
CA LEU A 327 14.89 16.51 -7.79
C LEU A 327 14.74 17.04 -9.21
N ILE A 328 13.83 17.97 -9.44
CA ILE A 328 13.55 18.52 -10.77
C ILE A 328 13.99 19.98 -10.79
N ALA A 329 14.59 20.41 -11.91
CA ALA A 329 14.76 21.82 -12.24
C ALA A 329 14.17 22.11 -13.63
N GLU A 330 13.48 23.23 -13.76
CA GLU A 330 12.69 23.59 -14.93
C GLU A 330 12.87 25.05 -15.34
N VAL A 331 12.96 25.28 -16.65
CA VAL A 331 12.77 26.59 -17.26
C VAL A 331 11.29 26.77 -17.57
N GLY A 332 10.66 27.72 -16.90
CA GLY A 332 9.23 27.98 -17.06
C GLY A 332 8.89 29.02 -18.12
N PRO A 333 7.66 29.54 -18.09
CA PRO A 333 7.19 30.53 -19.04
C PRO A 333 7.92 31.84 -18.78
N ALA A 334 8.71 32.28 -19.75
CA ALA A 334 9.39 33.56 -19.73
C ALA A 334 9.19 34.23 -21.10
N ALA A 335 8.89 35.52 -21.09
CA ALA A 335 8.76 36.36 -22.25
C ALA A 335 9.90 37.40 -22.28
N PRO A 336 10.33 37.83 -23.48
CA PRO A 336 9.91 37.36 -24.79
C PRO A 336 10.51 35.98 -25.14
N PHE A 337 10.07 35.38 -26.25
CA PHE A 337 10.52 34.03 -26.67
C PHE A 337 12.05 33.93 -26.76
N GLU A 338 12.71 34.98 -27.23
CA GLU A 338 14.15 35.07 -27.37
C GLU A 338 14.85 34.91 -26.02
N PHE A 339 14.29 35.45 -24.93
CA PHE A 339 14.83 35.29 -23.59
C PHE A 339 14.79 33.83 -23.16
N ARG A 340 13.60 33.20 -23.20
CA ARG A 340 13.45 31.80 -22.78
C ARG A 340 14.29 30.85 -23.63
N SER A 341 14.30 31.06 -24.95
CA SER A 341 15.09 30.25 -25.89
C SER A 341 16.59 30.37 -25.61
N ALA A 342 17.08 31.59 -25.38
CA ALA A 342 18.47 31.84 -25.01
C ALA A 342 18.83 31.23 -23.65
N LEU A 343 17.94 31.31 -22.65
CA LEU A 343 18.16 30.68 -21.34
C LEU A 343 18.31 29.15 -21.45
N VAL A 344 17.40 28.48 -22.18
CA VAL A 344 17.50 27.03 -22.43
C VAL A 344 18.79 26.68 -23.17
N ALA A 345 19.16 27.48 -24.19
CA ALA A 345 20.38 27.26 -24.96
C ALA A 345 21.65 27.43 -24.10
N SER A 346 21.75 28.49 -23.31
CA SER A 346 22.90 28.75 -22.45
C SER A 346 23.09 27.67 -21.39
N ILE A 347 22.01 27.21 -20.75
CA ILE A 347 22.09 26.09 -19.78
C ILE A 347 22.57 24.82 -20.47
N ARG A 348 22.02 24.50 -21.65
CA ARG A 348 22.42 23.31 -22.43
C ARG A 348 23.90 23.36 -22.81
N ASP A 349 24.37 24.49 -23.31
CA ASP A 349 25.71 24.63 -23.87
C ASP A 349 26.78 24.63 -22.76
N ALA A 350 26.51 25.31 -21.64
CA ALA A 350 27.36 25.28 -20.46
C ALA A 350 27.40 23.89 -19.80
N ALA A 351 26.27 23.18 -19.78
CA ALA A 351 26.23 21.84 -19.24
C ALA A 351 26.94 20.80 -20.12
N ALA A 352 26.97 20.98 -21.44
CA ALA A 352 27.72 20.09 -22.32
C ALA A 352 29.23 20.06 -22.00
N GLN A 353 29.75 21.14 -21.42
CA GLN A 353 31.16 21.27 -21.03
C GLN A 353 31.41 20.82 -19.59
N ASN A 354 30.49 21.11 -18.67
CA ASN A 354 30.71 20.91 -17.23
C ASN A 354 30.00 19.67 -16.66
N HIS A 355 28.75 19.42 -17.08
CA HIS A 355 27.86 18.42 -16.47
C HIS A 355 27.03 17.61 -17.49
N PRO A 356 27.63 17.02 -18.55
CA PRO A 356 26.90 16.43 -19.68
C PRO A 356 26.04 15.21 -19.33
N LYS A 357 26.29 14.58 -18.17
CA LYS A 357 25.52 13.44 -17.66
C LYS A 357 24.35 13.84 -16.75
N LEU A 358 24.40 15.03 -16.16
CA LEU A 358 23.45 15.49 -15.16
C LEU A 358 22.42 16.46 -15.73
N VAL A 359 22.70 17.08 -16.88
CA VAL A 359 21.80 18.02 -17.51
C VAL A 359 21.52 17.61 -18.95
N GLY A 360 20.25 17.68 -19.36
CA GLY A 360 19.89 17.63 -20.75
C GLY A 360 18.41 17.82 -21.00
N PHE A 361 18.09 18.67 -21.97
CA PHE A 361 16.73 19.00 -22.36
C PHE A 361 16.15 17.99 -23.37
N GLN A 362 14.82 17.93 -23.43
CA GLN A 362 14.11 17.25 -24.52
C GLN A 362 14.29 17.98 -25.86
N LYS A 363 14.15 17.24 -26.97
CA LYS A 363 14.20 17.83 -28.32
C LYS A 363 13.09 18.89 -28.47
N GLY A 364 13.48 20.08 -28.90
CA GLY A 364 12.55 21.21 -29.08
C GLY A 364 12.21 21.98 -27.80
N ALA A 365 12.93 21.77 -26.69
CA ALA A 365 12.72 22.51 -25.43
C ALA A 365 12.86 24.04 -25.56
N ALA A 366 13.53 24.53 -26.60
CA ALA A 366 13.73 25.95 -26.91
C ALA A 366 12.84 26.45 -28.08
N ASN A 367 11.89 25.64 -28.54
CA ASN A 367 11.01 26.03 -29.65
C ASN A 367 9.97 27.06 -29.21
N GLU A 368 9.53 27.88 -30.16
CA GLU A 368 8.47 28.87 -29.94
C GLU A 368 7.18 28.20 -29.45
N GLY A 369 6.52 28.82 -28.48
CA GLY A 369 5.32 28.29 -27.82
C GLY A 369 5.56 27.25 -26.71
N LYS A 370 6.80 26.75 -26.52
CA LYS A 370 7.12 25.89 -25.35
C LYS A 370 7.20 26.73 -24.08
N LYS A 371 6.46 26.29 -23.06
CA LYS A 371 6.39 26.97 -21.75
C LYS A 371 7.27 26.33 -20.69
N PHE A 372 7.35 25.00 -20.63
CA PHE A 372 8.04 24.28 -19.56
C PHE A 372 9.10 23.34 -20.13
N SER A 373 10.31 23.40 -19.59
CA SER A 373 11.46 22.61 -20.04
C SER A 373 12.31 22.15 -18.85
N LYS A 374 12.10 20.89 -18.43
CA LYS A 374 12.91 20.22 -17.40
C LYS A 374 14.29 19.85 -17.95
N PHE A 375 15.32 19.91 -17.09
CA PHE A 375 16.69 19.68 -17.56
C PHE A 375 17.58 18.81 -16.70
N LEU A 376 17.20 18.40 -15.48
CA LEU A 376 18.01 17.46 -14.71
C LEU A 376 17.86 16.01 -15.21
N ARG A 377 18.93 15.23 -15.13
CA ARG A 377 19.00 13.81 -15.50
C ARG A 377 19.61 13.00 -14.37
N SER A 378 19.25 11.72 -14.29
CA SER A 378 19.67 10.83 -13.20
C SER A 378 19.37 11.48 -11.85
N ASN A 379 18.17 12.02 -11.72
CA ASN A 379 17.78 12.97 -10.69
C ASN A 379 16.86 12.34 -9.64
N ASP A 380 16.73 11.02 -9.68
CA ASP A 380 15.94 10.19 -8.79
C ASP A 380 16.82 9.36 -7.86
N ILE A 381 16.29 9.09 -6.66
CA ILE A 381 16.82 8.11 -5.69
C ILE A 381 15.64 7.22 -5.27
N HIS A 382 15.83 5.91 -5.28
CA HIS A 382 14.83 4.96 -4.77
C HIS A 382 14.69 5.09 -3.25
N ILE A 383 13.44 5.05 -2.77
CA ILE A 383 13.07 5.09 -1.37
C ILE A 383 12.40 3.75 -1.05
N ALA A 384 13.00 2.99 -0.14
CA ALA A 384 12.48 1.67 0.22
C ALA A 384 11.18 1.77 1.03
N ASP A 385 11.07 2.77 1.91
CA ASP A 385 9.89 3.05 2.70
C ASP A 385 9.55 4.54 2.66
N ILE A 386 8.47 4.90 1.97
CA ILE A 386 8.01 6.30 1.84
C ILE A 386 7.45 6.87 3.15
N GLN A 387 7.26 6.02 4.16
CA GLN A 387 6.87 6.41 5.52
C GLN A 387 8.11 6.58 6.43
N ASN A 388 9.32 6.61 5.85
CA ASN A 388 10.56 6.83 6.60
C ASN A 388 11.12 8.24 6.33
N ALA A 389 10.80 9.19 7.21
CA ALA A 389 11.25 10.58 7.08
C ALA A 389 12.78 10.72 7.05
N GLU A 390 13.53 9.89 7.78
CA GLU A 390 14.99 9.93 7.78
C GLU A 390 15.58 9.46 6.45
N GLU A 391 14.96 8.48 5.80
CA GLU A 391 15.37 8.02 4.48
C GLU A 391 15.15 9.11 3.43
N ILE A 392 13.99 9.77 3.47
CA ILE A 392 13.65 10.88 2.56
C ILE A 392 14.58 12.09 2.79
N ASP A 393 14.86 12.48 4.05
CA ASP A 393 15.81 13.56 4.38
C ASP A 393 17.19 13.28 3.77
N ARG A 394 17.72 12.07 3.99
CA ARG A 394 19.02 11.67 3.43
C ARG A 394 19.02 11.74 1.91
N ALA A 395 17.95 11.31 1.25
CA ALA A 395 17.82 11.37 -0.20
C ALA A 395 17.75 12.82 -0.71
N MET A 396 17.01 13.71 -0.05
CA MET A 396 16.98 15.14 -0.38
C MET A 396 18.36 15.76 -0.29
N ARG A 397 19.08 15.57 0.82
CA ARG A 397 20.44 16.08 1.01
C ARG A 397 21.41 15.52 -0.03
N ALA A 398 21.33 14.23 -0.33
CA ALA A 398 22.17 13.60 -1.34
C ALA A 398 21.94 14.20 -2.74
N LEU A 399 20.68 14.47 -3.11
CA LEU A 399 20.35 15.13 -4.38
C LEU A 399 20.85 16.59 -4.42
N LEU A 400 20.70 17.38 -3.35
CA LEU A 400 21.24 18.74 -3.31
C LEU A 400 22.76 18.76 -3.50
N VAL A 401 23.48 17.87 -2.80
CA VAL A 401 24.93 17.73 -2.94
C VAL A 401 25.31 17.30 -4.35
N LYS A 402 24.60 16.32 -4.93
CA LYS A 402 24.85 15.81 -6.28
C LYS A 402 24.73 16.90 -7.36
N PHE A 403 23.75 17.79 -7.21
CA PHE A 403 23.46 18.84 -8.20
C PHE A 403 24.08 20.21 -7.87
N LYS A 404 24.88 20.32 -6.79
CA LYS A 404 25.57 21.55 -6.41
C LYS A 404 26.29 22.25 -7.56
N GLY A 405 27.15 21.54 -8.28
CA GLY A 405 27.89 22.10 -9.41
C GLY A 405 26.98 22.57 -10.56
N VAL A 406 25.82 21.93 -10.75
CA VAL A 406 24.81 22.36 -11.73
C VAL A 406 24.17 23.67 -11.27
N PHE A 407 23.85 23.81 -9.98
CA PHE A 407 23.28 25.05 -9.44
C PHE A 407 24.27 26.22 -9.57
N GLU A 408 25.54 26.01 -9.25
CA GLU A 408 26.60 27.01 -9.39
C GLU A 408 26.76 27.43 -10.86
N MET A 409 26.92 26.46 -11.76
CA MET A 409 27.05 26.71 -13.19
C MET A 409 25.86 27.49 -13.77
N VAL A 410 24.63 27.12 -13.41
CA VAL A 410 23.45 27.87 -13.87
C VAL A 410 23.45 29.28 -13.30
N GLY A 411 23.74 29.44 -12.00
CA GLY A 411 23.77 30.75 -11.33
C GLY A 411 24.74 31.74 -11.97
N GLU A 412 25.93 31.28 -12.37
CA GLU A 412 26.94 32.10 -13.07
C GLU A 412 26.46 32.62 -14.43
N LEU A 413 25.54 31.92 -15.11
CA LEU A 413 24.99 32.33 -16.40
C LEU A 413 23.89 33.39 -16.26
N LEU A 414 23.18 33.45 -15.13
CA LEU A 414 21.95 34.24 -15.00
C LEU A 414 22.13 35.76 -15.11
N PRO A 415 23.23 36.38 -14.63
CA PRO A 415 23.41 37.84 -14.73
C PRO A 415 23.30 38.39 -16.16
N GLN A 416 23.65 37.61 -17.19
CA GLN A 416 23.56 38.05 -18.59
C GLN A 416 22.10 38.26 -19.07
N PHE A 417 21.13 37.72 -18.34
CA PHE A 417 19.71 37.78 -18.67
C PHE A 417 18.96 38.89 -17.92
N ARG A 418 19.57 39.59 -16.96
CA ARG A 418 18.94 40.69 -16.20
C ARG A 418 18.34 41.79 -17.09
N LYS A 419 18.88 41.99 -18.30
CA LYS A 419 18.34 42.92 -19.30
C LYS A 419 16.90 42.63 -19.74
N TYR A 420 16.40 41.41 -19.48
CA TYR A 420 15.01 41.02 -19.76
C TYR A 420 14.09 41.19 -18.54
N GLY A 421 14.63 41.46 -17.36
CA GLY A 421 13.84 41.74 -16.17
C GLY A 421 13.28 43.16 -16.17
N VAL A 422 12.13 43.34 -15.55
CA VAL A 422 11.42 44.62 -15.48
C VAL A 422 11.37 45.06 -14.02
N VAL A 423 11.74 46.31 -13.74
CA VAL A 423 11.55 46.89 -12.40
C VAL A 423 10.04 47.07 -12.18
N PRO A 424 9.45 46.48 -11.11
CA PRO A 424 8.03 46.61 -10.85
C PRO A 424 7.67 48.10 -10.71
N ASN A 425 6.73 48.57 -11.53
CA ASN A 425 6.22 49.93 -11.41
C ASN A 425 5.57 50.07 -10.03
N THR A 426 6.18 50.87 -9.15
CA THR A 426 5.55 51.30 -7.89
C THR A 426 4.32 52.12 -8.25
N ARG A 427 3.14 51.52 -8.10
CA ARG A 427 1.84 52.20 -8.12
C ARG A 427 1.14 52.03 -6.81
#